data_AF-E1QPR7-F1
#
_entry.id   AF-E1QPR7-F1
#
_cell.length_a   1.000
_cell.length_b   1.000
_cell.length_c   1.000
_cell.angle_alpha   90.00
_cell.angle_beta   90.00
_cell.angle_gamma   90.00
#
_symmetry.space_group_name_H-M   'P 1'
#
loop_
_entity.id
_entity.type
_entity.pdbx_description
1 polymer ?
#
loop_
_entity_poly.entity_id
_entity_poly.type
_entity_poly.pdbx_seq_one_letter_code
_entity_poly.pdbx_strand_id
1 'polypeptide(L)'
;MISNPIIRFNRDYVTVSEIAQQLYCEYKLHLSIIEGRIQTPAMEMGIIIHDEVFKGRSVNEEEFMNAVRSNELVVATLPLMININGINIIGIPDAVVFMKGVAKAVIELKTSNRWLDRLFDNEYVQAQLYAYLINKLGLGADPYVMVVKVKRDVSITERLRRSIFSTAIKYLTSAVELPARIRFRDFTIYINEFDKSIEAHLRWALDYWLMRREPRAIPSVGKCAVCEFNDKCPFRAYGPNTNVVNT
;
A
#
# COMPACT_ATOMS: atom_id res chain seq x y z
N MET A 1 7.35 -32.14 -5.98
CA MET A 1 7.21 -30.79 -5.38
C MET A 1 8.07 -29.84 -6.19
N ILE A 2 7.46 -28.89 -6.89
CA ILE A 2 8.23 -27.85 -7.59
C ILE A 2 8.62 -26.85 -6.50
N SER A 3 9.91 -26.76 -6.19
CA SER A 3 10.43 -25.73 -5.28
C SER A 3 10.15 -24.35 -5.88
N ASN A 4 9.66 -23.41 -5.07
CA ASN A 4 9.51 -22.03 -5.52
C ASN A 4 10.87 -21.50 -6.02
N PRO A 5 10.91 -20.73 -7.11
CA PRO A 5 12.14 -20.08 -7.56
C PRO A 5 12.67 -19.17 -6.45
N ILE A 6 13.98 -19.30 -6.18
CA ILE A 6 14.69 -18.32 -5.37
C ILE A 6 14.73 -17.02 -6.15
N ILE A 7 14.19 -15.96 -5.56
CA ILE A 7 14.22 -14.60 -6.10
C ILE A 7 15.39 -13.81 -5.51
N ARG A 8 15.61 -12.61 -6.04
CA ARG A 8 16.66 -11.67 -5.64
C ARG A 8 16.78 -11.59 -4.11
N PHE A 9 18.03 -11.55 -3.64
CA PHE A 9 18.41 -11.60 -2.22
C PHE A 9 18.13 -12.94 -1.52
N ASN A 10 18.11 -14.04 -2.27
CA ASN A 10 17.92 -15.39 -1.75
C ASN A 10 16.59 -15.55 -0.96
N ARG A 11 15.52 -14.92 -1.47
CA ARG A 11 14.18 -14.96 -0.88
C ARG A 11 13.27 -15.87 -1.70
N ASP A 12 12.15 -16.28 -1.13
CA ASP A 12 11.07 -17.02 -1.80
C ASP A 12 9.73 -16.26 -1.82
N TYR A 13 9.72 -15.03 -1.29
CA TYR A 13 8.56 -14.15 -1.27
C TYR A 13 8.93 -12.67 -1.48
N VAL A 14 7.98 -11.93 -2.00
CA VAL A 14 7.99 -10.46 -2.09
C VAL A 14 6.75 -9.90 -1.41
N THR A 15 6.87 -8.74 -0.74
CA THR A 15 5.69 -8.09 -0.17
C THR A 15 5.00 -7.13 -1.14
N VAL A 16 3.69 -6.93 -0.98
CA VAL A 16 2.92 -5.92 -1.71
C VAL A 16 3.52 -4.51 -1.53
N SER A 17 3.97 -4.19 -0.32
CA SER A 17 4.62 -2.91 -0.02
C SER A 17 5.96 -2.74 -0.73
N GLU A 18 6.73 -3.82 -0.90
CA GLU A 18 7.97 -3.79 -1.68
C GLU A 18 7.70 -3.58 -3.17
N ILE A 19 6.70 -4.27 -3.73
CA ILE A 19 6.26 -4.06 -5.12
C ILE A 19 5.88 -2.59 -5.33
N ALA A 20 5.05 -2.04 -4.45
CA ALA A 20 4.64 -0.64 -4.50
C ALA A 20 5.84 0.32 -4.41
N GLN A 21 6.83 0.03 -3.55
CA GLN A 21 8.03 0.86 -3.41
C GLN A 21 8.89 0.93 -4.69
N GLN A 22 8.83 -0.10 -5.56
CA GLN A 22 9.53 -0.05 -6.86
C GLN A 22 9.05 1.11 -7.73
N LEU A 23 7.76 1.47 -7.64
CA LEU A 23 7.16 2.59 -8.37
C LEU A 23 7.52 3.95 -7.75
N TYR A 24 7.82 3.99 -6.46
CA TYR A 24 8.32 5.21 -5.82
C TYR A 24 9.77 5.48 -6.26
N CYS A 25 10.65 4.50 -6.06
CA CYS A 25 12.02 4.43 -6.55
C CYS A 25 12.58 3.02 -6.25
N GLU A 26 12.74 2.17 -7.26
CA GLU A 26 13.24 0.80 -7.08
C GLU A 26 14.68 0.74 -6.57
N TYR A 27 15.54 1.68 -6.97
CA TYR A 27 16.90 1.73 -6.43
C TYR A 27 16.93 2.05 -4.91
N LYS A 28 16.00 2.87 -4.41
CA LYS A 28 15.83 3.09 -2.97
C LYS A 28 15.47 1.80 -2.26
N LEU A 29 14.52 1.02 -2.82
CA LEU A 29 14.16 -0.29 -2.28
C LEU A 29 15.37 -1.22 -2.26
N HIS A 30 16.13 -1.28 -3.36
CA HIS A 30 17.35 -2.07 -3.45
C HIS A 30 18.34 -1.73 -2.33
N LEU A 31 18.64 -0.44 -2.15
CA LEU A 31 19.50 0.03 -1.05
C LEU A 31 18.95 -0.37 0.33
N SER A 32 17.62 -0.24 0.54
CA SER A 32 17.01 -0.60 1.83
C SER A 32 17.12 -2.07 2.21
N ILE A 33 17.27 -2.96 1.22
CA ILE A 33 17.44 -4.39 1.46
C ILE A 33 18.91 -4.72 1.73
N ILE A 34 19.85 -4.10 1.02
CA ILE A 34 21.29 -4.40 1.17
C ILE A 34 21.93 -3.67 2.36
N GLU A 35 21.53 -2.42 2.62
CA GLU A 35 22.08 -1.57 3.70
C GLU A 35 21.26 -1.69 4.99
N GLY A 36 20.06 -2.27 4.91
CA GLY A 36 19.07 -2.25 5.98
C GLY A 36 18.12 -1.05 5.92
N ARG A 37 16.92 -1.23 6.47
CA ARG A 37 15.90 -0.17 6.54
C ARG A 37 16.26 0.83 7.63
N ILE A 38 16.24 2.12 7.28
CA ILE A 38 16.43 3.22 8.23
C ILE A 38 15.04 3.71 8.67
N GLN A 39 14.75 3.58 9.96
CA GLN A 39 13.50 4.09 10.53
C GLN A 39 13.55 5.62 10.64
N THR A 40 12.43 6.27 10.36
CA THR A 40 12.31 7.74 10.47
C THR A 40 11.17 8.11 11.41
N PRO A 41 11.20 9.29 12.06
CA PRO A 41 10.11 9.74 12.93
C PRO A 41 8.75 9.80 12.20
N ALA A 42 8.78 10.09 10.89
CA ALA A 42 7.57 10.10 10.07
C ALA A 42 6.96 8.69 9.88
N MET A 43 7.80 7.64 9.85
CA MET A 43 7.35 6.25 9.78
C MET A 43 6.76 5.79 11.11
N GLU A 44 7.40 6.13 12.24
CA GLU A 44 6.89 5.83 13.58
C GLU A 44 5.52 6.46 13.82
N MET A 45 5.38 7.74 13.50
CA MET A 45 4.09 8.44 13.58
C MET A 45 3.03 7.81 12.66
N GLY A 46 3.46 7.34 11.48
CA GLY A 46 2.61 6.57 10.58
C GLY A 46 2.05 5.32 11.27
N ILE A 47 2.94 4.48 11.84
CA ILE A 47 2.56 3.24 12.53
C ILE A 47 1.53 3.51 13.62
N ILE A 48 1.76 4.52 14.48
CA ILE A 48 0.83 4.87 15.56
C ILE A 48 -0.56 5.24 15.02
N ILE A 49 -0.62 6.02 13.94
CA ILE A 49 -1.90 6.42 13.32
C ILE A 49 -2.61 5.21 12.72
N HIS A 50 -1.90 4.32 12.03
CA HIS A 50 -2.47 3.09 11.47
C HIS A 50 -3.07 2.21 12.58
N ASP A 51 -2.28 1.94 13.62
CA ASP A 51 -2.68 1.07 14.74
C ASP A 51 -3.92 1.62 15.46
N GLU A 52 -3.99 2.92 15.71
CA GLU A 52 -5.14 3.52 16.40
C GLU A 52 -6.40 3.60 15.51
N VAL A 53 -6.25 3.87 14.21
CA VAL A 53 -7.38 3.91 13.26
C VAL A 53 -8.00 2.53 13.08
N PHE A 54 -7.17 1.50 12.90
CA PHE A 54 -7.61 0.13 12.61
C PHE A 54 -7.62 -0.79 13.82
N LYS A 55 -7.46 -0.22 15.03
CA LYS A 55 -7.48 -0.95 16.30
C LYS A 55 -8.67 -1.90 16.40
N GLY A 56 -8.37 -3.17 16.61
CA GLY A 56 -9.35 -4.25 16.74
C GLY A 56 -8.94 -5.25 17.80
N ARG A 57 -9.72 -6.33 17.92
CA ARG A 57 -9.33 -7.51 18.70
C ARG A 57 -8.66 -8.52 17.78
N SER A 58 -7.59 -9.15 18.24
CA SER A 58 -7.02 -10.31 17.56
C SER A 58 -7.95 -11.50 17.73
N VAL A 59 -8.10 -12.29 16.67
CA VAL A 59 -8.95 -13.48 16.62
C VAL A 59 -8.21 -14.60 15.89
N ASN A 60 -8.59 -15.84 16.15
CA ASN A 60 -8.12 -16.97 15.34
C ASN A 60 -8.93 -17.06 14.02
N GLU A 61 -8.52 -17.96 13.13
CA GLU A 61 -9.14 -18.15 11.82
C GLU A 61 -10.61 -18.57 11.93
N GLU A 62 -10.96 -19.47 12.84
CA GLU A 62 -12.34 -19.96 13.01
C GLU A 62 -13.27 -18.82 13.46
N GLU A 63 -12.86 -18.05 14.46
CA GLU A 63 -13.59 -16.86 14.93
C GLU A 63 -13.76 -15.82 13.82
N PHE A 64 -12.71 -15.58 13.03
CA PHE A 64 -12.77 -14.67 11.89
C PHE A 64 -13.79 -15.14 10.85
N MET A 65 -13.72 -16.41 10.44
CA MET A 65 -14.62 -16.98 9.44
C MET A 65 -16.07 -16.98 9.93
N ASN A 66 -16.29 -17.30 11.20
CA ASN A 66 -17.61 -17.22 11.83
C ASN A 66 -18.13 -15.78 11.86
N ALA A 67 -17.27 -14.80 12.16
CA ALA A 67 -17.66 -13.40 12.13
C ALA A 67 -18.05 -12.95 10.72
N VAL A 68 -17.25 -13.27 9.70
CA VAL A 68 -17.50 -12.91 8.30
C VAL A 68 -18.80 -13.52 7.76
N ARG A 69 -19.12 -14.77 8.16
CA ARG A 69 -20.34 -15.46 7.72
C ARG A 69 -21.60 -14.96 8.43
N SER A 70 -21.51 -14.68 9.73
CA SER A 70 -22.68 -14.42 10.57
C SER A 70 -23.06 -12.94 10.68
N ASN A 71 -22.14 -12.02 10.40
CA ASN A 71 -22.39 -10.58 10.51
C ASN A 71 -22.61 -9.95 9.14
N GLU A 72 -23.50 -8.95 9.06
CA GLU A 72 -23.74 -8.22 7.82
C GLU A 72 -22.51 -7.43 7.34
N LEU A 73 -21.70 -6.94 8.28
CA LEU A 73 -20.51 -6.13 8.05
C LEU A 73 -19.38 -6.58 8.98
N VAL A 74 -18.21 -6.84 8.41
CA VAL A 74 -16.97 -7.09 9.16
C VAL A 74 -15.86 -6.26 8.55
N VAL A 75 -15.09 -5.57 9.39
CA VAL A 75 -13.86 -4.90 8.97
C VAL A 75 -12.70 -5.64 9.63
N ALA A 76 -11.74 -6.09 8.85
CA ALA A 76 -10.63 -6.89 9.35
C ALA A 76 -9.31 -6.54 8.67
N THR A 77 -8.24 -6.66 9.44
CA THR A 77 -6.85 -6.64 8.98
C THR A 77 -6.36 -8.09 8.98
N LEU A 78 -5.92 -8.60 7.83
CA LEU A 78 -5.55 -10.01 7.69
C LEU A 78 -4.38 -10.20 6.72
N PRO A 79 -3.50 -11.19 6.95
CA PRO A 79 -2.48 -11.53 5.99
C PRO A 79 -3.10 -12.13 4.72
N LEU A 80 -2.67 -11.62 3.58
CA LEU A 80 -2.99 -12.14 2.26
C LEU A 80 -1.72 -12.76 1.67
N MET A 81 -1.84 -13.96 1.14
CA MET A 81 -0.73 -14.70 0.52
C MET A 81 -1.23 -15.41 -0.73
N ILE A 82 -0.53 -15.22 -1.85
CA ILE A 82 -0.81 -15.95 -3.09
C ILE A 82 0.50 -16.34 -3.78
N ASN A 83 0.50 -17.52 -4.41
CA ASN A 83 1.57 -17.92 -5.30
C ASN A 83 1.23 -17.54 -6.75
N ILE A 84 2.08 -16.72 -7.37
CA ILE A 84 1.92 -16.32 -8.78
C ILE A 84 3.20 -16.69 -9.53
N ASN A 85 3.07 -17.63 -10.46
CA ASN A 85 4.19 -18.16 -11.25
C ASN A 85 5.36 -18.65 -10.37
N GLY A 86 5.04 -19.32 -9.26
CA GLY A 86 6.03 -19.84 -8.31
C GLY A 86 6.48 -18.82 -7.25
N ILE A 87 6.12 -17.54 -7.36
CA ILE A 87 6.55 -16.51 -6.40
C ILE A 87 5.45 -16.26 -5.38
N ASN A 88 5.79 -16.35 -4.09
CA ASN A 88 4.87 -15.96 -3.03
C ASN A 88 4.80 -14.43 -2.93
N ILE A 89 3.60 -13.88 -3.10
CA ILE A 89 3.31 -12.47 -2.87
C ILE A 89 2.50 -12.37 -1.60
N ILE A 90 2.99 -11.59 -0.65
CA ILE A 90 2.38 -11.46 0.68
C ILE A 90 2.11 -10.01 1.04
N GLY A 91 1.12 -9.77 1.88
CA GLY A 91 0.98 -8.48 2.54
C GLY A 91 -0.23 -8.40 3.43
N ILE A 92 -0.34 -7.28 4.14
CA ILE A 92 -1.41 -7.02 5.08
C ILE A 92 -1.99 -5.64 4.70
N PRO A 93 -3.18 -5.57 4.08
CA PRO A 93 -3.86 -4.29 3.90
C PRO A 93 -4.23 -3.72 5.26
N ASP A 94 -4.37 -2.39 5.35
CA ASP A 94 -4.77 -1.78 6.61
C ASP A 94 -6.17 -2.24 7.06
N ALA A 95 -7.11 -2.35 6.12
CA ALA A 95 -8.36 -3.05 6.36
C ALA A 95 -8.99 -3.62 5.09
N VAL A 96 -9.81 -4.66 5.27
CA VAL A 96 -10.73 -5.22 4.28
C VAL A 96 -12.13 -5.14 4.84
N VAL A 97 -13.06 -4.62 4.03
CA VAL A 97 -14.48 -4.51 4.38
C VAL A 97 -15.23 -5.68 3.75
N PHE A 98 -15.73 -6.58 4.59
CA PHE A 98 -16.60 -7.68 4.22
C PHE A 98 -18.06 -7.29 4.42
N MET A 99 -18.90 -7.55 3.42
CA MET A 99 -20.35 -7.43 3.55
C MET A 99 -21.02 -8.73 3.11
N LYS A 100 -21.89 -9.26 3.98
CA LYS A 100 -22.61 -10.53 3.76
C LYS A 100 -21.67 -11.66 3.33
N GLY A 101 -20.55 -11.81 4.04
CA GLY A 101 -19.54 -12.84 3.77
C GLY A 101 -18.56 -12.58 2.64
N VAL A 102 -18.67 -11.46 1.91
CA VAL A 102 -17.83 -11.18 0.72
C VAL A 102 -17.00 -9.93 0.92
N ALA A 103 -15.71 -9.97 0.61
CA ALA A 103 -14.85 -8.79 0.60
C ALA A 103 -15.31 -7.81 -0.50
N LYS A 104 -15.72 -6.61 -0.08
CA LYS A 104 -16.25 -5.56 -0.98
C LYS A 104 -15.29 -4.40 -1.19
N ALA A 105 -14.39 -4.14 -0.25
CA ALA A 105 -13.40 -3.09 -0.39
C ALA A 105 -12.10 -3.41 0.35
N VAL A 106 -10.99 -2.85 -0.14
CA VAL A 106 -9.73 -2.71 0.58
C VAL A 106 -9.55 -1.24 0.95
N ILE A 107 -9.03 -1.00 2.15
CA ILE A 107 -8.65 0.32 2.65
C ILE A 107 -7.15 0.33 2.91
N GLU A 108 -6.47 1.31 2.33
CA GLU A 108 -5.06 1.64 2.58
C GLU A 108 -4.95 3.07 3.08
N LEU A 109 -4.36 3.28 4.25
CA LEU A 109 -4.11 4.57 4.86
C LEU A 109 -2.68 5.02 4.56
N LYS A 110 -2.52 6.34 4.33
CA LYS A 110 -1.25 6.97 4.01
C LYS A 110 -1.15 8.31 4.72
N THR A 111 -0.09 8.50 5.49
CA THR A 111 0.13 9.73 6.25
C THR A 111 1.01 10.72 5.49
N SER A 112 0.60 11.99 5.43
CA SER A 112 1.31 13.07 4.73
C SER A 112 0.92 14.43 5.29
N ASN A 113 1.89 15.34 5.48
CA ASN A 113 1.60 16.73 5.91
C ASN A 113 1.43 17.70 4.74
N ARG A 114 1.65 17.26 3.50
CA ARG A 114 1.71 18.16 2.32
C ARG A 114 0.75 17.78 1.21
N TRP A 115 0.59 16.48 0.97
CA TRP A 115 -0.08 15.96 -0.24
C TRP A 115 -1.26 15.10 0.16
N LEU A 116 -2.37 15.74 0.56
CA LEU A 116 -3.62 15.04 0.86
C LEU A 116 -4.52 14.95 -0.37
N ASP A 117 -4.40 15.92 -1.26
CA ASP A 117 -5.19 16.11 -2.49
C ASP A 117 -4.55 15.47 -3.73
N ARG A 118 -3.45 14.73 -3.55
CA ARG A 118 -2.79 13.93 -4.56
C ARG A 118 -2.64 12.48 -4.11
N LEU A 119 -3.14 11.56 -4.94
CA LEU A 119 -2.84 10.13 -4.87
C LEU A 119 -1.60 9.85 -5.72
N PHE A 120 -0.61 9.16 -5.16
CA PHE A 120 0.59 8.77 -5.90
C PHE A 120 0.47 7.36 -6.46
N ASP A 121 1.08 7.08 -7.61
CA ASP A 121 0.99 5.80 -8.32
C ASP A 121 1.39 4.61 -7.44
N ASN A 122 2.44 4.76 -6.62
CA ASN A 122 2.86 3.71 -5.69
C ASN A 122 1.80 3.42 -4.61
N GLU A 123 1.04 4.42 -4.18
CA GLU A 123 -0.03 4.24 -3.18
C GLU A 123 -1.26 3.59 -3.82
N TYR A 124 -1.61 4.01 -5.04
CA TYR A 124 -2.67 3.40 -5.84
C TYR A 124 -2.38 1.93 -6.14
N VAL A 125 -1.17 1.62 -6.64
CA VAL A 125 -0.75 0.26 -6.96
C VAL A 125 -0.69 -0.64 -5.73
N GLN A 126 -0.25 -0.12 -4.58
CA GLN A 126 -0.29 -0.91 -3.34
C GLN A 126 -1.70 -1.37 -3.00
N ALA A 127 -2.67 -0.45 -3.03
CA ALA A 127 -4.06 -0.75 -2.69
C ALA A 127 -4.73 -1.65 -3.76
N GLN A 128 -4.44 -1.42 -5.05
CA GLN A 128 -4.89 -2.30 -6.14
C GLN A 128 -4.31 -3.71 -6.05
N LEU A 129 -3.06 -3.88 -5.61
CA LEU A 129 -2.46 -5.20 -5.40
C LEU A 129 -3.19 -5.96 -4.29
N TYR A 130 -3.56 -5.31 -3.20
CA TYR A 130 -4.39 -5.95 -2.18
C TYR A 130 -5.77 -6.35 -2.70
N ALA A 131 -6.42 -5.49 -3.47
CA ALA A 131 -7.69 -5.83 -4.14
C ALA A 131 -7.53 -7.02 -5.11
N TYR A 132 -6.43 -7.07 -5.84
CA TYR A 132 -6.07 -8.18 -6.72
C TYR A 132 -5.85 -9.48 -5.95
N LEU A 133 -5.16 -9.44 -4.81
CA LEU A 133 -4.97 -10.59 -3.93
C LEU A 133 -6.30 -11.11 -3.39
N ILE A 134 -7.19 -10.23 -2.92
CA ILE A 134 -8.56 -10.59 -2.50
C ILE A 134 -9.33 -11.29 -3.62
N ASN A 135 -9.25 -10.75 -4.84
CA ASN A 135 -9.90 -11.29 -6.03
C ASN A 135 -9.39 -12.70 -6.35
N LYS A 136 -8.06 -12.87 -6.42
CA LYS A 136 -7.45 -14.18 -6.74
C LYS A 136 -7.63 -15.22 -5.65
N LEU A 137 -7.76 -14.81 -4.39
CA LEU A 137 -8.10 -15.70 -3.28
C LEU A 137 -9.58 -16.11 -3.24
N GLY A 138 -10.42 -15.52 -4.10
CA GLY A 138 -11.86 -15.80 -4.13
C GLY A 138 -12.63 -15.22 -2.94
N LEU A 139 -12.03 -14.29 -2.20
CA LEU A 139 -12.68 -13.65 -1.04
C LEU A 139 -13.71 -12.58 -1.46
N GLY A 140 -13.58 -12.05 -2.68
CA GLY A 140 -14.55 -11.15 -3.28
C GLY A 140 -14.16 -10.75 -4.71
N ALA A 141 -15.15 -10.58 -5.57
CA ALA A 141 -14.93 -10.16 -6.96
C ALA A 141 -14.80 -8.63 -7.04
N ASP A 142 -13.76 -8.18 -7.76
CA ASP A 142 -13.50 -6.78 -8.12
C ASP A 142 -13.76 -5.78 -6.98
N PRO A 143 -13.14 -5.95 -5.79
CA PRO A 143 -13.42 -5.12 -4.62
C PRO A 143 -13.00 -3.66 -4.86
N TYR A 144 -13.75 -2.71 -4.30
CA TYR A 144 -13.40 -1.29 -4.35
C TYR A 144 -12.06 -1.01 -3.66
N VAL A 145 -11.34 -0.01 -4.18
CA VAL A 145 -10.04 0.39 -3.68
C VAL A 145 -10.14 1.76 -3.04
N MET A 146 -9.98 1.80 -1.71
CA MET A 146 -10.03 3.02 -0.92
C MET A 146 -8.64 3.40 -0.44
N VAL A 147 -8.14 4.56 -0.85
CA VAL A 147 -6.90 5.13 -0.31
C VAL A 147 -7.21 6.35 0.54
N VAL A 148 -6.80 6.33 1.81
CA VAL A 148 -7.05 7.40 2.77
C VAL A 148 -5.76 8.18 3.00
N LYS A 149 -5.72 9.43 2.54
CA LYS A 149 -4.62 10.36 2.78
C LYS A 149 -4.93 11.19 4.03
N VAL A 150 -4.11 11.10 5.07
CA VAL A 150 -4.34 11.78 6.35
C VAL A 150 -3.13 12.62 6.77
N LYS A 151 -3.35 13.75 7.44
CA LYS A 151 -2.29 14.47 8.16
C LYS A 151 -1.63 13.59 9.21
N ARG A 152 -0.34 13.81 9.49
CA ARG A 152 0.36 13.14 10.60
C ARG A 152 0.00 13.83 11.90
N ASP A 153 -1.18 13.50 12.39
CA ASP A 153 -1.73 14.00 13.64
C ASP A 153 -2.48 12.85 14.33
N VAL A 154 -2.05 12.46 15.53
CA VAL A 154 -2.68 11.37 16.28
C VAL A 154 -4.02 11.80 16.88
N SER A 155 -4.23 13.10 17.10
CA SER A 155 -5.45 13.60 17.75
C SER A 155 -6.73 13.40 16.92
N ILE A 156 -6.59 13.09 15.63
CA ILE A 156 -7.73 12.91 14.72
C ILE A 156 -8.12 11.45 14.49
N THR A 157 -7.42 10.47 15.08
CA THR A 157 -7.59 9.03 14.77
C THR A 157 -9.00 8.51 15.00
N GLU A 158 -9.66 8.89 16.10
CA GLU A 158 -11.03 8.46 16.41
C GLU A 158 -12.04 8.99 15.37
N ARG A 159 -11.97 10.29 15.07
CA ARG A 159 -12.81 10.93 14.05
C ARG A 159 -12.54 10.33 12.67
N LEU A 160 -11.28 10.08 12.35
CA LEU A 160 -10.83 9.49 11.10
C LEU A 160 -11.42 8.09 10.92
N ARG A 161 -11.30 7.21 11.92
CA ARG A 161 -11.87 5.86 11.92
C ARG A 161 -13.36 5.88 11.60
N ARG A 162 -14.15 6.69 12.32
CA ARG A 162 -15.61 6.83 12.07
C ARG A 162 -15.91 7.31 10.66
N SER A 163 -15.12 8.24 10.15
CA SER A 163 -15.33 8.83 8.81
C SER A 163 -14.97 7.86 7.69
N ILE A 164 -13.88 7.10 7.85
CA ILE A 164 -13.46 6.07 6.90
C ILE A 164 -14.56 5.00 6.77
N PHE A 165 -15.02 4.43 7.89
CA PHE A 165 -15.98 3.33 7.85
C PHE A 165 -17.37 3.77 7.42
N SER A 166 -17.86 4.93 7.88
CA SER A 166 -19.15 5.45 7.41
C SER A 166 -19.13 5.77 5.90
N THR A 167 -18.01 6.29 5.40
CA THR A 167 -17.80 6.49 3.96
C THR A 167 -17.78 5.16 3.21
N ALA A 168 -17.01 4.18 3.68
CA ALA A 168 -16.93 2.85 3.06
C ALA A 168 -18.32 2.23 2.95
N ILE A 169 -19.08 2.18 4.05
CA ILE A 169 -20.44 1.64 4.05
C ILE A 169 -21.32 2.39 3.05
N LYS A 170 -21.34 3.72 3.09
CA LYS A 170 -22.15 4.54 2.16
C LYS A 170 -21.88 4.21 0.70
N TYR A 171 -20.61 4.10 0.31
CA TYR A 171 -20.22 3.84 -1.08
C TYR A 171 -20.44 2.40 -1.51
N LEU A 172 -20.39 1.45 -0.56
CA LEU A 172 -20.66 0.04 -0.85
C LEU A 172 -22.16 -0.29 -0.91
N THR A 173 -23.02 0.52 -0.29
CA THR A 173 -24.49 0.30 -0.26
C THR A 173 -25.28 1.18 -1.22
N SER A 174 -24.65 2.23 -1.78
CA SER A 174 -25.31 3.17 -2.68
C SER A 174 -24.74 3.05 -4.09
N ALA A 175 -25.57 3.30 -5.10
CA ALA A 175 -25.07 3.54 -6.46
C ALA A 175 -24.33 4.89 -6.47
N VAL A 176 -23.01 4.86 -6.55
CA VAL A 176 -22.17 6.06 -6.62
C VAL A 176 -21.25 5.95 -7.83
N GLU A 177 -21.05 7.08 -8.52
CA GLU A 177 -20.10 7.16 -9.62
C GLU A 177 -18.66 7.08 -9.10
N LEU A 178 -17.82 6.33 -9.81
CA LEU A 178 -16.39 6.15 -9.52
C LEU A 178 -15.55 6.59 -10.73
N PRO A 179 -14.33 7.10 -10.51
CA PRO A 179 -13.66 7.29 -9.22
C PRO A 179 -14.23 8.47 -8.42
N ALA A 180 -14.20 8.36 -7.09
CA ALA A 180 -14.66 9.40 -6.19
C ALA A 180 -13.53 9.93 -5.31
N ARG A 181 -13.59 11.23 -4.99
CA ARG A 181 -12.67 11.89 -4.07
C ARG A 181 -13.44 12.71 -3.06
N ILE A 182 -13.31 12.33 -1.79
CA ILE A 182 -14.03 12.97 -0.68
C ILE A 182 -13.03 13.71 0.20
N ARG A 183 -13.17 15.02 0.24
CA ARG A 183 -12.28 15.90 1.00
C ARG A 183 -12.86 16.22 2.37
N PHE A 184 -12.07 15.98 3.40
CA PHE A 184 -12.31 16.45 4.75
C PHE A 184 -11.23 17.49 5.11
N ARG A 185 -11.34 18.11 6.29
CA ARG A 185 -10.38 19.10 6.77
C ARG A 185 -8.96 18.53 6.91
N ASP A 186 -8.84 17.30 7.42
CA ASP A 186 -7.57 16.72 7.84
C ASP A 186 -7.21 15.41 7.11
N PHE A 187 -8.07 14.99 6.19
CA PHE A 187 -7.85 13.81 5.36
C PHE A 187 -8.65 13.87 4.06
N THR A 188 -8.31 13.01 3.12
CA THR A 188 -9.02 12.82 1.85
C THR A 188 -9.13 11.32 1.58
N ILE A 189 -10.31 10.88 1.13
CA ILE A 189 -10.55 9.49 0.75
C ILE A 189 -10.69 9.43 -0.77
N TYR A 190 -9.85 8.63 -1.41
CA TYR A 190 -9.96 8.26 -2.82
C TYR A 190 -10.63 6.91 -2.90
N ILE A 191 -11.64 6.77 -3.75
CA ILE A 191 -12.39 5.53 -3.95
C ILE A 191 -12.34 5.23 -5.45
N ASN A 192 -11.83 4.06 -5.79
CA ASN A 192 -11.64 3.63 -7.16
C ASN A 192 -12.24 2.24 -7.36
N GLU A 193 -12.57 1.94 -8.62
CA GLU A 193 -12.86 0.58 -9.03
C GLU A 193 -11.59 -0.27 -9.02
N PHE A 194 -11.77 -1.58 -8.96
CA PHE A 194 -10.69 -2.52 -9.18
C PHE A 194 -10.17 -2.40 -10.63
N ASP A 195 -8.87 -2.19 -10.78
CA ASP A 195 -8.22 -2.05 -12.09
C ASP A 195 -7.37 -3.28 -12.42
N LYS A 196 -7.79 -4.03 -13.44
CA LYS A 196 -7.08 -5.23 -13.93
C LYS A 196 -5.72 -4.91 -14.56
N SER A 197 -5.44 -3.66 -14.91
CA SER A 197 -4.11 -3.23 -15.38
C SER A 197 -3.01 -3.47 -14.33
N ILE A 198 -3.39 -3.71 -13.07
CA ILE A 198 -2.48 -4.09 -11.98
C ILE A 198 -1.63 -5.33 -12.30
N GLU A 199 -2.11 -6.24 -13.15
CA GLU A 199 -1.34 -7.41 -13.59
C GLU A 199 -0.11 -7.02 -14.42
N ALA A 200 -0.15 -5.89 -15.15
CA ALA A 200 1.01 -5.39 -15.89
C ALA A 200 2.06 -4.80 -14.93
N HIS A 201 1.63 -4.02 -13.94
CA HIS A 201 2.49 -3.49 -12.89
C HIS A 201 3.15 -4.61 -12.09
N LEU A 202 2.39 -5.65 -11.73
CA LEU A 202 2.91 -6.82 -11.04
C LEU A 202 3.98 -7.53 -11.87
N ARG A 203 3.71 -7.81 -13.15
CA ARG A 203 4.69 -8.45 -14.04
C ARG A 203 5.98 -7.64 -14.14
N TRP A 204 5.89 -6.33 -14.38
CA TRP A 204 7.05 -5.43 -14.43
C TRP A 204 7.85 -5.45 -13.13
N ALA A 205 7.18 -5.46 -11.99
CA ALA A 205 7.81 -5.50 -10.68
C ALA A 205 8.53 -6.83 -10.45
N LEU A 206 7.89 -7.96 -10.78
CA LEU A 206 8.45 -9.30 -10.61
C LEU A 206 9.70 -9.54 -11.46
N ASP A 207 9.85 -8.89 -12.62
CA ASP A 207 11.08 -9.02 -13.42
C ASP A 207 12.34 -8.58 -12.66
N TYR A 208 12.24 -7.59 -11.77
CA TYR A 208 13.36 -7.21 -10.89
C TYR A 208 13.70 -8.31 -9.88
N TRP A 209 12.68 -8.90 -9.26
CA TRP A 209 12.82 -9.98 -8.27
C TRP A 209 13.33 -11.27 -8.91
N LEU A 210 12.91 -11.55 -10.13
CA LEU A 210 13.38 -12.69 -10.92
C LEU A 210 14.76 -12.46 -11.56
N MET A 211 15.45 -11.36 -11.22
CA MET A 211 16.78 -11.02 -11.73
C MET A 211 16.83 -10.90 -13.27
N ARG A 212 15.69 -10.60 -13.91
CA ARG A 212 15.60 -10.35 -15.37
C ARG A 212 16.01 -8.94 -15.76
N ARG A 213 16.15 -8.06 -14.76
CA ARG A 213 16.60 -6.68 -14.92
C ARG A 213 17.26 -6.15 -13.65
N GLU A 214 18.18 -5.21 -13.84
CA GLU A 214 18.79 -4.43 -12.76
C GLU A 214 17.82 -3.41 -12.14
N PRO A 215 18.06 -2.97 -10.88
CA PRO A 215 17.23 -1.96 -10.23
C PRO A 215 17.29 -0.62 -10.99
N ARG A 216 16.13 0.03 -11.14
CA ARG A 216 15.99 1.32 -11.80
C ARG A 216 15.84 2.47 -10.78
N ALA A 217 16.58 3.54 -10.98
CA ALA A 217 16.39 4.77 -10.22
C ALA A 217 15.29 5.64 -10.86
N ILE A 218 14.50 6.32 -10.03
CA ILE A 218 13.52 7.33 -10.45
C ILE A 218 13.85 8.63 -9.71
N PRO A 219 14.96 9.30 -10.07
CA PRO A 219 15.45 10.43 -9.31
C PRO A 219 14.54 11.63 -9.49
N SER A 220 14.28 12.35 -8.41
CA SER A 220 13.65 13.66 -8.45
C SER A 220 14.17 14.48 -7.28
N VAL A 221 14.38 15.78 -7.49
CA VAL A 221 14.95 16.67 -6.47
C VAL A 221 14.24 16.52 -5.12
N GLY A 222 12.91 16.55 -5.14
CA GLY A 222 12.09 16.39 -3.93
C GLY A 222 12.21 15.02 -3.26
N LYS A 223 12.09 13.92 -4.02
CA LYS A 223 12.22 12.56 -3.44
C LYS A 223 13.63 12.30 -2.93
N CYS A 224 14.65 12.75 -3.67
CA CYS A 224 16.04 12.55 -3.31
C CYS A 224 16.42 13.34 -2.05
N ALA A 225 15.97 14.59 -1.91
CA ALA A 225 16.27 15.42 -0.75
C ALA A 225 15.80 14.84 0.60
N VAL A 226 14.74 14.03 0.59
CA VAL A 226 14.18 13.39 1.80
C VAL A 226 14.46 11.88 1.88
N CYS A 227 15.23 11.34 0.94
CA CYS A 227 15.56 9.92 0.89
C CYS A 227 16.61 9.59 1.95
N GLU A 228 16.37 8.57 2.76
CA GLU A 228 17.29 8.09 3.80
C GLU A 228 18.63 7.57 3.25
N PHE A 229 18.72 7.35 1.93
CA PHE A 229 19.94 6.93 1.23
C PHE A 229 20.56 8.06 0.39
N ASN A 230 20.21 9.33 0.60
CA ASN A 230 20.73 10.44 -0.21
C ASN A 230 22.26 10.46 -0.30
N ASP A 231 22.94 10.23 0.82
CA ASP A 231 24.40 10.30 0.89
C ASP A 231 25.11 9.12 0.18
N LYS A 232 24.40 8.00 0.00
CA LYS A 232 24.94 6.75 -0.56
C LYS A 232 24.45 6.47 -1.99
N CYS A 233 23.39 7.13 -2.45
CA CYS A 233 22.77 6.83 -3.73
C CYS A 233 23.52 7.50 -4.90
N PRO A 234 24.06 6.73 -5.86
CA PRO A 234 24.78 7.29 -7.02
C PRO A 234 23.85 8.02 -8.00
N PHE A 235 22.54 7.83 -7.89
CA PHE A 235 21.54 8.44 -8.76
C PHE A 235 20.85 9.66 -8.13
N ARG A 236 21.36 10.21 -7.02
CA ARG A 236 20.73 11.36 -6.35
C ARG A 236 20.63 12.56 -7.30
N ALA A 237 19.46 13.19 -7.35
CA ALA A 237 19.26 14.44 -8.07
C ALA A 237 19.37 15.62 -7.11
N TYR A 238 20.24 16.58 -7.45
CA TYR A 238 20.29 17.89 -6.82
C TYR A 238 19.35 18.86 -7.55
N GLY A 239 18.79 19.82 -6.82
CA GLY A 239 18.15 20.98 -7.44
C GLY A 239 19.16 21.78 -8.26
N PRO A 240 18.74 22.80 -9.04
CA PRO A 240 19.69 23.71 -9.67
C PRO A 240 20.61 24.28 -8.59
N ASN A 241 21.88 23.86 -8.59
CA ASN A 241 22.91 24.45 -7.76
C ASN A 241 23.15 25.87 -8.29
N THR A 242 22.74 26.88 -7.54
CA THR A 242 23.55 28.09 -7.43
C THR A 242 24.89 27.65 -6.85
N ASN A 243 25.85 27.37 -7.74
CA ASN A 243 27.31 27.46 -7.60
C ASN A 243 27.96 26.46 -8.54
N VAL A 244 27.87 26.79 -9.83
CA VAL A 244 29.05 26.66 -10.69
C VAL A 244 30.06 27.67 -10.15
N VAL A 245 30.99 27.23 -9.31
CA VAL A 245 32.26 27.93 -9.21
C VAL A 245 33.17 27.21 -10.19
N ASN A 246 33.26 27.80 -11.39
CA ASN A 246 34.41 27.62 -12.25
C ASN A 246 35.62 28.15 -11.48
N THR A 247 36.56 27.28 -11.14
CA THR A 247 38.02 27.49 -11.21
C THR A 247 38.72 26.15 -11.04
#